data_AF-F3L5B6-F1
#
_entry.id   AF-F3L5B6-F1
#
_cell.length_a   1.000
_cell.length_b   1.000
_cell.length_c   1.000
_cell.angle_alpha   90.00
_cell.angle_beta   90.00
_cell.angle_gamma   90.00
#
_symmetry.space_group_name_H-M   'P 1'
#
loop_
_entity.id
_entity.type
_entity.pdbx_description
1 polymer ?
#
loop_
_entity_poly.entity_id
_entity_poly.type
_entity_poly.pdbx_seq_one_letter_code
_entity_poly.pdbx_strand_id
1 'polypeptide(L)'
;MYICICNAVKESDIRDAVGAGVSCFKTLSKNLSLCTDCGSCGKKAKQAFHRALAESGASSNVVSIDAMSTAPVRRIQSTIKVSASATHHQKCIKTIL
;
A
#
# COMPACT_ATOMS: atom_id res chain seq x y z
N MET A 1 -14.38 2.66 -1.43
CA MET A 1 -15.46 2.24 -0.50
C MET A 1 -15.19 2.79 0.90
N TYR A 2 -16.17 2.79 1.81
CA TYR A 2 -15.90 3.01 3.24
C TYR A 2 -15.33 1.74 3.88
N ILE A 3 -14.27 1.92 4.66
CA ILE A 3 -13.61 0.86 5.43
C ILE A 3 -14.01 0.95 6.91
N CYS A 4 -14.15 2.16 7.46
CA CYS A 4 -14.64 2.39 8.82
C CYS A 4 -15.82 3.36 8.78
N ILE A 5 -16.95 2.93 9.34
CA ILE A 5 -18.17 3.76 9.40
C ILE A 5 -18.10 4.71 10.60
N CYS A 6 -17.54 4.29 11.74
CA CYS A 6 -17.41 5.11 12.95
C CYS A 6 -16.71 6.44 12.67
N ASN A 7 -15.61 6.40 11.92
CA ASN A 7 -14.77 7.57 11.63
C ASN A 7 -14.81 7.98 10.15
N ALA A 8 -15.80 7.51 9.40
CA ALA A 8 -16.01 7.83 7.98
C ALA A 8 -14.74 7.68 7.10
N VAL A 9 -13.93 6.65 7.36
CA VAL A 9 -12.69 6.39 6.63
C VAL A 9 -12.96 5.60 5.37
N LYS A 10 -12.56 6.15 4.23
CA LYS A 10 -12.60 5.49 2.92
C LYS A 10 -11.31 4.75 2.64
N GLU A 11 -11.39 3.82 1.71
CA GLU A 11 -10.23 3.11 1.20
C GLU A 11 -9.26 4.04 0.44
N SER A 12 -9.76 5.12 -0.17
CA SER A 12 -8.92 6.18 -0.74
C SER A 12 -7.99 6.76 0.31
N ASP A 13 -8.52 7.06 1.50
CA ASP A 13 -7.76 7.71 2.58
C ASP A 13 -6.61 6.80 3.06
N ILE A 14 -6.81 5.48 3.03
CA ILE A 14 -5.75 4.50 3.31
C ILE A 14 -4.68 4.53 2.22
N ARG A 15 -5.07 4.58 0.94
CA ARG A 15 -4.12 4.68 -0.17
C ARG A 15 -3.34 6.00 -0.13
N ASP A 16 -4.01 7.10 0.15
CA ASP A 16 -3.41 8.43 0.22
C ASP A 16 -2.39 8.50 1.36
N ALA A 17 -2.73 7.95 2.53
CA ALA A 17 -1.80 7.83 3.65
C ALA A 17 -0.57 6.98 3.30
N VAL A 18 -0.76 5.85 2.60
CA VAL A 18 0.35 5.01 2.14
C VAL A 18 1.20 5.75 1.10
N GLY A 19 0.59 6.46 0.15
CA GLY A 19 1.26 7.30 -0.84
C GLY A 19 2.04 8.46 -0.21
N ALA A 20 1.56 8.99 0.92
CA ALA A 20 2.28 9.94 1.75
C ALA A 20 3.42 9.32 2.58
N GLY A 21 3.67 8.01 2.43
CA GLY A 21 4.80 7.30 3.05
C GLY A 21 4.45 6.56 4.34
N VAL A 22 3.17 6.45 4.73
CA VAL A 22 2.77 5.65 5.89
C VAL A 22 3.04 4.17 5.59
N SER A 23 4.09 3.66 6.22
CA SER A 23 4.52 2.27 6.09
C SER A 23 4.28 1.47 7.37
N CYS A 24 3.30 1.86 8.19
CA CYS A 24 2.95 1.10 9.39
C CYS A 24 1.46 1.16 9.73
N PHE A 25 0.84 0.00 10.00
CA PHE A 25 -0.58 -0.06 10.32
C PHE A 25 -0.91 0.67 11.63
N LYS A 26 -0.01 0.64 12.62
CA LYS A 26 -0.19 1.38 13.89
C LYS A 26 -0.26 2.89 13.64
N THR A 27 0.62 3.42 12.80
CA THR A 27 0.64 4.83 12.39
C THR A 27 -0.59 5.18 11.57
N LEU A 28 -0.96 4.33 10.60
CA LEU A 28 -2.19 4.48 9.82
C LEU A 28 -3.43 4.56 10.73
N SER A 29 -3.52 3.65 11.69
CA SER A 29 -4.63 3.57 12.64
C SER A 29 -4.74 4.81 13.49
N LYS A 30 -3.62 5.40 13.91
CA LYS A 30 -3.61 6.70 14.59
C LYS A 30 -4.02 7.86 13.67
N ASN A 31 -3.47 7.92 12.46
CA ASN A 31 -3.70 9.02 11.52
C ASN A 31 -5.15 9.08 11.02
N LEU A 32 -5.77 7.92 10.81
CA LEU A 32 -7.12 7.81 10.26
C LEU A 32 -8.16 7.41 11.32
N SER A 33 -7.79 7.34 12.61
CA SER A 33 -8.65 6.83 13.69
C SER A 33 -9.27 5.46 13.36
N LEU A 34 -8.53 4.57 12.68
CA LEU A 34 -9.04 3.23 12.40
C LEU A 34 -8.95 2.37 13.66
N CYS A 35 -10.00 1.58 13.90
CA CYS A 35 -10.07 0.62 15.00
C CYS A 35 -10.03 1.23 16.41
N THR A 36 -10.37 2.51 16.57
CA THR A 36 -10.41 3.20 17.87
C THR A 36 -11.74 3.01 18.62
N ASP A 37 -12.84 2.77 17.89
CA ASP A 37 -14.18 2.59 18.47
C ASP A 37 -14.59 1.11 18.49
N CYS A 38 -15.48 0.68 17.59
CA CYS A 38 -16.02 -0.69 17.59
C CYS A 38 -15.04 -1.76 17.08
N GLY A 39 -13.93 -1.37 16.44
CA GLY A 39 -12.89 -2.28 15.94
C GLY A 39 -13.26 -3.17 14.75
N SER A 40 -14.53 -3.20 14.31
CA SER A 40 -15.04 -4.12 13.27
C SER A 40 -14.34 -3.97 11.90
N CYS A 41 -13.82 -2.79 11.60
CA CYS A 41 -13.08 -2.51 10.37
C CYS A 41 -11.71 -3.20 10.30
N GLY A 42 -11.16 -3.71 11.41
CA GLY A 42 -9.75 -4.09 11.52
C GLY A 42 -9.25 -5.07 10.46
N LYS A 43 -10.02 -6.12 10.15
CA LYS A 43 -9.63 -7.09 9.10
C LYS A 43 -9.62 -6.44 7.72
N LYS A 44 -10.68 -5.69 7.38
CA LYS A 44 -10.82 -5.00 6.08
C LYS A 44 -9.76 -3.90 5.92
N ALA A 45 -9.50 -3.12 6.97
CA ALA A 45 -8.49 -2.08 6.99
C ALA A 45 -7.07 -2.64 6.76
N LYS A 46 -6.72 -3.77 7.39
CA LYS A 46 -5.41 -4.42 7.17
C LYS A 46 -5.26 -4.91 5.73
N GLN A 47 -6.31 -5.51 5.16
CA GLN A 47 -6.29 -5.95 3.76
C GLN A 47 -6.10 -4.76 2.80
N ALA A 48 -6.88 -3.69 2.98
CA ALA A 48 -6.77 -2.46 2.19
C ALA A 48 -5.36 -1.86 2.29
N PHE A 49 -4.79 -1.80 3.50
CA PHE A 49 -3.45 -1.30 3.75
C PHE A 49 -2.37 -2.13 3.04
N HIS A 50 -2.40 -3.46 3.15
CA HIS A 50 -1.43 -4.33 2.47
C HIS A 50 -1.53 -4.24 0.95
N ARG A 51 -2.76 -4.13 0.42
CA ARG A 51 -2.96 -3.89 -1.01
C ARG A 51 -2.34 -2.57 -1.46
N ALA A 52 -2.62 -1.47 -0.75
CA ALA A 52 -2.07 -0.16 -1.07
C ALA A 52 -0.53 -0.15 -1.07
N LEU A 53 0.10 -0.90 -0.16
CA LEU A 53 1.57 -1.04 -0.11
C LEU A 53 2.13 -1.83 -1.28
N ALA A 54 1.46 -2.91 -1.68
CA ALA A 54 1.85 -3.68 -2.86
C ALA A 54 1.74 -2.85 -4.15
N GLU A 55 0.68 -2.05 -4.26
CA GLU A 55 0.46 -1.12 -5.38
C GLU A 55 1.51 -0.01 -5.41
N SER A 56 1.85 0.55 -4.24
CA SER A 56 2.86 1.62 -4.13
C SER A 56 4.28 1.16 -4.46
N GLY A 57 4.60 -0.12 -4.22
CA GLY A 57 5.88 -0.73 -4.59
C GLY A 57 6.02 -1.08 -6.08
N ALA A 58 4.92 -1.07 -6.85
CA ALA A 58 4.90 -1.44 -8.27
C ALA A 58 4.99 -0.21 -9.22
N SER A 59 4.86 1.00 -8.70
CA SER A 59 4.76 2.23 -9.51
C SER A 59 6.10 2.85 -9.92
N SER A 60 7.09 2.03 -10.30
CA SER A 60 8.37 2.50 -10.84
C SER A 60 8.84 1.67 -12.04
N ASN A 61 7.95 1.37 -13.00
CA ASN A 61 8.26 1.16 -14.44
C ASN A 61 7.03 0.65 -15.21
N VAL A 62 6.02 1.50 -15.41
CA VAL A 62 5.09 1.29 -16.52
C VAL A 62 5.43 2.30 -17.60
N VAL A 63 6.30 1.88 -18.54
CA VAL A 63 6.41 2.55 -19.83
C VAL A 63 5.07 2.31 -20.51
N SER A 64 4.26 3.35 -20.65
CA SER A 64 3.15 3.35 -21.59
C SER A 64 3.73 3.04 -22.97
N ILE A 65 3.54 1.82 -23.45
CA ILE A 65 3.69 1.53 -24.88
C ILE A 65 2.28 1.56 -25.46
N ASP A 66 2.01 2.62 -26.20
CA ASP A 66 0.83 2.73 -27.03
C ASP A 66 0.89 1.71 -28.18
N ALA A 67 -0.28 1.19 -28.54
CA ALA A 67 -0.63 0.56 -29.83
C ALA A 67 0.04 -0.78 -30.24
N MET A 68 -0.81 -1.83 -30.30
CA MET A 68 -0.86 -2.89 -31.33
C MET A 68 0.46 -3.22 -32.06
N SER A 69 1.26 -4.19 -31.56
CA SER A 69 2.27 -4.86 -32.38
C SER A 69 2.54 -6.30 -31.93
N THR A 70 2.17 -7.26 -32.78
CA THR A 70 2.33 -8.72 -32.65
C THR A 70 3.77 -9.15 -32.93
N ALA A 71 4.73 -8.78 -32.07
CA ALA A 71 6.07 -9.36 -32.07
C ALA A 71 6.29 -10.16 -30.78
N PRO A 72 7.00 -11.30 -30.82
CA PRO A 72 7.18 -12.13 -29.64
C PRO A 72 7.99 -11.34 -28.62
N VAL A 73 7.34 -10.95 -27.52
CA VAL A 73 8.00 -10.24 -26.43
C VAL A 73 9.05 -11.19 -25.85
N ARG A 74 10.31 -11.03 -26.30
CA ARG A 74 11.46 -11.67 -25.65
C ARG A 74 11.37 -11.28 -24.19
N ARG A 75 11.29 -12.30 -23.35
CA ARG A 75 11.30 -12.19 -21.89
C ARG A 75 12.52 -11.38 -21.50
N ILE A 76 12.34 -10.07 -21.33
CA ILE A 76 13.34 -9.24 -20.67
C ILE A 76 13.31 -9.74 -19.23
N GLN A 77 14.23 -10.63 -18.89
CA GLN A 77 14.70 -10.79 -17.52
C GLN A 77 15.41 -9.48 -17.17
N SER A 78 14.64 -8.40 -17.03
CA SER A 78 15.08 -7.29 -16.22
C SER A 78 15.10 -7.89 -14.83
N THR A 79 16.31 -8.21 -14.36
CA THR A 79 16.60 -8.44 -12.97
C THR A 79 16.20 -7.17 -12.25
N ILE A 80 14.91 -7.05 -11.93
CA ILE A 80 14.42 -6.10 -10.94
C ILE A 80 15.18 -6.54 -9.71
N LYS A 81 16.25 -5.83 -9.39
CA LYS A 81 16.77 -5.76 -8.05
C LYS A 81 15.61 -5.19 -7.26
N VAL A 82 14.73 -6.06 -6.78
CA VAL A 82 13.86 -5.76 -5.64
C VAL A 82 14.88 -5.59 -4.53
N SER A 83 15.45 -4.38 -4.46
CA SER A 83 16.33 -4.01 -3.37
C SER A 83 15.51 -4.32 -2.14
N ALA A 84 16.05 -5.19 -1.30
CA ALA A 84 15.39 -5.67 -0.10
C ALA A 84 15.17 -4.45 0.82
N SER A 85 14.13 -3.68 0.53
CA SER A 85 13.67 -2.58 1.33
C SER A 85 13.21 -3.24 2.61
N ALA A 86 14.00 -3.04 3.67
CA ALA A 86 13.81 -3.62 5.00
C ALA A 86 12.32 -3.90 5.23
N THR A 87 11.99 -5.18 5.44
CA THR A 87 10.63 -5.70 5.59
C THR A 87 9.82 -4.66 6.33
N HIS A 88 8.69 -4.25 5.75
CA HIS A 88 7.80 -3.19 6.22
C HIS A 88 7.60 -3.15 7.76
N HIS A 89 7.68 -4.32 8.40
CA HIS A 89 7.72 -4.55 9.84
C HIS A 89 8.91 -3.90 10.60
N GLN A 90 10.12 -3.89 10.07
CA GLN A 90 11.31 -3.27 10.68
C GLN A 90 11.16 -1.74 10.73
N LYS A 91 10.58 -1.13 9.68
CA LYS A 91 10.36 0.32 9.58
C LYS A 91 9.27 0.79 10.56
N CYS A 92 8.24 -0.03 10.76
CA CYS A 92 7.23 0.16 11.80
C CYS A 92 7.82 0.35 13.20
N ILE A 93 8.81 -0.47 13.58
CA ILE A 93 9.39 -0.45 14.93
C ILE A 93 10.15 0.86 15.18
N LYS A 94 10.84 1.40 14.16
CA LYS A 94 11.63 2.63 14.26
C LYS A 94 10.83 3.93 14.32
N THR A 95 9.53 3.91 13.98
CA THR A 95 8.64 5.09 14.08
C THR A 95 7.92 5.16 15.43
N ILE A 96 8.12 4.18 16.31
CA ILE A 96 7.48 4.10 17.64
C ILE A 96 8.41 4.61 18.75
N LEU A 97 9.72 4.59 18.52
CA LEU A 97 10.77 5.16 19.38
C LEU A 97 11.18 6.54 18.86
#